data_AF-A0A2E8D769-F1
#
_entry.id   AF-A0A2E8D769-F1
#
_cell.length_a   1.000
_cell.length_b   1.000
_cell.length_c   1.000
_cell.angle_alpha   90.00
_cell.angle_beta   90.00
_cell.angle_gamma   90.00
#
_symmetry.space_group_name_H-M   'P 1'
#
loop_
_entity.id
_entity.type
_entity.pdbx_description
1 polymer ?
#
loop_
_entity_poly.entity_id
_entity_poly.type
_entity_poly.pdbx_seq_one_letter_code
_entity_poly.pdbx_strand_id
1 'polypeptide(L)'
;MVSASLTFINEQSLFRGASAALRTVIGDSLKHDKSKELAKRLIDFVHDAEQQLREGERLPKSTEILESSFGLYKQLERQHSQSGFTSLFACFPALLHPTMPESVTEAFGRVSSKDVTAWIAKHFSTTFTSRRQSAYAEHKAALKSATLQQATTERNLPSHPEATFRAVFLSLRESARRSHSD
;
A
#
# COMPACT_ATOMS: atom_id res chain seq x y z
N MET A 1 26.56 28.97 -5.89
CA MET A 1 27.06 27.62 -6.12
C MET A 1 26.26 26.60 -5.31
N VAL A 2 26.47 26.45 -3.99
CA VAL A 2 25.76 25.43 -3.17
C VAL A 2 24.23 25.45 -3.33
N SER A 3 23.61 26.63 -3.23
CA SER A 3 22.15 26.77 -3.43
C SER A 3 21.71 26.36 -4.85
N ALA A 4 22.42 26.80 -5.89
CA ALA A 4 22.10 26.44 -7.27
C ALA A 4 22.25 24.92 -7.54
N SER A 5 23.27 24.30 -6.95
CA SER A 5 23.48 22.86 -7.06
C SER A 5 22.38 22.05 -6.35
N LEU A 6 21.92 22.51 -5.19
CA LEU A 6 20.83 21.87 -4.44
C LEU A 6 19.50 22.02 -5.18
N THR A 7 19.20 23.22 -5.68
CA THR A 7 18.01 23.47 -6.52
C THR A 7 18.01 22.58 -7.75
N PHE A 8 19.13 22.50 -8.48
CA PHE A 8 19.25 21.65 -9.65
C PHE A 8 18.97 20.17 -9.32
N ILE A 9 19.58 19.63 -8.28
CA ILE A 9 19.39 18.23 -7.89
C ILE A 9 17.95 17.96 -7.44
N ASN A 10 17.32 18.90 -6.75
CA ASN A 10 15.94 18.74 -6.27
C ASN A 10 14.92 18.80 -7.40
N GLU A 11 15.15 19.64 -8.41
CA GLU A 11 14.23 19.80 -9.54
C GLU A 11 14.45 18.74 -10.64
N GLN A 12 15.70 18.44 -10.95
CA GLN A 12 16.04 17.59 -12.11
C GLN A 12 16.22 16.12 -11.72
N SER A 13 16.30 15.82 -10.41
CA SER A 13 16.66 14.50 -9.87
C SER A 13 18.05 14.04 -10.30
N LEU A 14 18.49 12.88 -9.80
CA LEU A 14 19.69 12.21 -10.30
C LEU A 14 19.34 11.43 -11.57
N PHE A 15 20.13 11.60 -12.63
CA PHE A 15 19.98 10.90 -13.91
C PHE A 15 21.35 10.79 -14.59
N ARG A 16 21.50 9.92 -15.60
CA ARG A 16 22.75 9.83 -16.37
C ARG A 16 23.02 11.14 -17.12
N GLY A 17 24.12 11.81 -16.80
CA GLY A 17 24.49 13.12 -17.35
C GLY A 17 24.13 14.30 -16.45
N ALA A 18 23.59 14.05 -15.24
CA ALA A 18 23.36 15.06 -14.23
C ALA A 18 24.66 15.76 -13.80
N SER A 19 25.80 15.08 -13.80
CA SER A 19 27.11 15.68 -13.46
C SER A 19 27.53 16.75 -14.46
N ALA A 20 27.33 16.49 -15.76
CA ALA A 20 27.62 17.43 -16.84
C ALA A 20 26.68 18.64 -16.78
N ALA A 21 25.38 18.41 -16.60
CA ALA A 21 24.40 19.47 -16.44
C ALA A 21 24.67 20.33 -15.19
N LEU A 22 25.05 19.70 -14.08
CA LEU A 22 25.42 20.40 -12.85
C LEU A 22 26.66 21.28 -13.05
N ARG A 23 27.66 20.82 -13.81
CA ARG A 23 28.83 21.62 -14.18
C ARG A 23 28.42 22.88 -14.94
N THR A 24 27.49 22.77 -15.89
CA THR A 24 26.95 23.92 -16.63
C THR A 24 26.24 24.91 -15.71
N VAL A 25 25.45 24.42 -14.74
CA VAL A 25 24.72 25.28 -13.77
C VAL A 25 25.67 26.00 -12.82
N ILE A 26 26.73 25.33 -12.35
CA ILE A 26 27.73 25.94 -11.48
C ILE A 26 28.58 26.98 -12.24
N GLY A 27 28.91 26.69 -13.50
CA GLY A 27 29.76 27.51 -14.36
C GLY A 27 31.21 27.59 -13.87
N ASP A 28 32.04 28.29 -14.63
CA ASP A 28 33.49 28.41 -14.35
C ASP A 28 33.86 29.70 -13.59
N SER A 29 32.87 30.54 -13.25
CA SER A 29 33.09 31.88 -12.68
C SER A 29 33.32 31.91 -11.16
N LEU A 30 33.77 30.80 -10.56
CA LEU A 30 34.03 30.73 -9.12
C LEU A 30 35.34 31.45 -8.77
N LYS A 31 35.24 32.51 -7.96
CA LYS A 31 36.37 33.40 -7.63
C LYS A 31 37.37 32.80 -6.63
N HIS A 32 36.93 31.93 -5.73
CA HIS A 32 37.74 31.40 -4.63
C HIS A 32 38.10 29.93 -4.84
N ASP A 33 39.33 29.55 -4.53
CA ASP A 33 39.82 28.19 -4.76
C ASP A 33 39.10 27.14 -3.91
N LYS A 34 38.75 27.47 -2.65
CA LYS A 34 37.90 26.60 -1.82
C LYS A 34 36.52 26.33 -2.46
N SER A 35 35.95 27.33 -3.14
CA SER A 35 34.67 27.16 -3.85
C SER A 35 34.83 26.27 -5.08
N LYS A 36 35.94 26.40 -5.81
CA LYS A 36 36.26 25.51 -6.95
C LYS A 36 36.45 24.07 -6.49
N GLU A 37 37.17 23.87 -5.39
CA GLU A 37 37.40 22.54 -4.81
C GLU A 37 36.08 21.90 -4.37
N LEU A 38 35.23 22.65 -3.66
CA LEU A 38 33.91 22.16 -3.27
C LEU A 38 33.03 21.82 -4.47
N ALA A 39 33.02 22.67 -5.51
CA ALA A 39 32.28 22.41 -6.74
C ALA A 39 32.77 21.13 -7.42
N LYS A 40 34.08 20.93 -7.51
CA LYS A 40 34.68 19.71 -8.06
C LYS A 40 34.21 18.47 -7.28
N ARG A 41 34.37 18.47 -5.95
CA ARG A 41 33.95 17.35 -5.09
C ARG A 41 32.46 17.03 -5.25
N LEU A 42 31.62 18.05 -5.41
CA LEU A 42 30.18 17.87 -5.61
C LEU A 42 29.86 17.27 -6.99
N ILE A 43 30.53 17.73 -8.05
CA ILE A 43 30.38 17.17 -9.39
C ILE A 43 30.84 15.72 -9.42
N ASP A 44 32.00 15.42 -8.83
CA ASP A 44 32.55 14.07 -8.74
C ASP A 44 31.58 13.14 -7.98
N PHE A 45 31.01 13.60 -6.86
CA PHE A 45 29.99 12.86 -6.12
C PHE A 45 28.71 12.59 -6.93
N VAL A 46 28.25 13.56 -7.72
CA VAL A 46 27.08 13.36 -8.60
C VAL A 46 27.43 12.40 -9.74
N HIS A 47 28.65 12.47 -10.26
CA HIS A 47 29.15 11.56 -11.28
C HIS A 47 29.20 10.11 -10.79
N ASP A 48 29.77 9.86 -9.62
CA ASP A 48 29.84 8.50 -9.05
C ASP A 48 28.43 7.93 -8.78
N ALA A 49 27.50 8.79 -8.37
CA ALA A 49 26.13 8.39 -8.12
C ALA A 49 25.34 8.10 -9.42
N GLU A 50 25.49 8.92 -10.47
CA GLU A 50 24.77 8.69 -11.73
C GLU A 50 25.22 7.42 -12.47
N GLN A 51 26.46 6.96 -12.27
CA GLN A 51 26.95 5.71 -12.87
C GLN A 51 26.21 4.47 -12.37
N GLN A 52 25.62 4.55 -11.17
CA GLN A 52 24.84 3.46 -10.58
C GLN A 52 23.43 3.35 -11.18
N LEU A 53 22.98 4.36 -11.93
CA LEU A 53 21.65 4.37 -12.53
C LEU A 53 21.61 3.58 -13.84
N ARG A 54 20.46 2.96 -14.09
CA ARG A 54 20.12 2.38 -15.38
C ARG A 54 19.83 3.48 -16.40
N GLU A 55 19.89 3.13 -17.67
CA GLU A 55 19.53 4.06 -18.74
C GLU A 55 18.05 4.46 -18.63
N GLY A 56 17.76 5.76 -18.76
CA GLY A 56 16.43 6.33 -18.61
C GLY A 56 15.91 6.42 -17.16
N GLU A 57 16.66 5.92 -16.17
CA GLU A 57 16.27 5.99 -14.76
C GLU A 57 16.49 7.39 -14.18
N ARG A 58 15.55 7.83 -13.34
CA ARG A 58 15.65 9.06 -12.56
C ARG A 58 15.33 8.77 -11.10
N LEU A 59 16.19 9.22 -10.19
CA LEU A 59 16.04 8.97 -8.76
C LEU A 59 16.08 10.27 -7.96
N PRO A 60 15.14 10.47 -7.00
CA PRO A 60 15.24 11.56 -6.05
C PRO A 60 16.48 11.34 -5.17
N LYS A 61 17.34 12.35 -5.06
CA LYS A 61 18.61 12.26 -4.32
C LYS A 61 18.47 12.58 -2.83
N SER A 62 17.32 13.12 -2.40
CA SER A 62 17.03 13.51 -1.03
C SER A 62 15.78 12.80 -0.50
N THR A 63 15.84 12.35 0.76
CA THR A 63 14.66 11.82 1.47
C THR A 63 13.64 12.91 1.75
N GLU A 64 14.03 14.19 1.79
CA GLU A 64 13.11 15.32 1.97
C GLU A 64 12.01 15.33 0.91
N ILE A 65 12.34 14.97 -0.34
CA ILE A 65 11.37 14.89 -1.44
C ILE A 65 10.38 13.74 -1.18
N LEU A 66 10.87 12.60 -0.69
CA LEU A 66 10.03 11.45 -0.33
C LEU A 66 9.14 11.77 0.88
N GLU A 67 9.70 12.37 1.91
CA GLU A 67 9.01 12.78 3.14
C GLU A 67 7.92 13.81 2.84
N SER A 68 8.22 14.81 2.01
CA SER A 68 7.26 15.79 1.52
C SER A 68 6.12 15.11 0.73
N SER A 69 6.46 14.19 -0.17
CA SER A 69 5.48 13.39 -0.93
C SER A 69 4.56 12.57 -0.02
N PHE A 70 5.11 11.94 1.03
CA PHE A 70 4.33 11.24 2.04
C PHE A 70 3.51 12.18 2.92
N GLY A 71 3.97 13.42 3.15
CA GLY A 71 3.21 14.47 3.80
C GLY A 71 1.95 14.85 3.01
N LEU A 72 2.11 15.12 1.71
CA LEU A 72 0.99 15.37 0.78
C LEU A 72 0.00 14.20 0.75
N TYR A 73 0.52 12.98 0.69
CA TYR A 73 -0.29 11.78 0.71
C TYR A 73 -1.11 11.64 2.00
N LYS A 74 -0.50 11.87 3.17
CA LYS A 74 -1.21 11.85 4.47
C LYS A 74 -2.28 12.92 4.58
N GLN A 75 -2.06 14.09 3.97
CA GLN A 75 -3.07 15.15 3.93
C GLN A 75 -4.32 14.69 3.17
N LEU A 76 -4.13 13.99 2.04
CA LEU A 76 -5.23 13.40 1.27
C LEU A 76 -5.90 12.22 1.99
N GLU A 77 -5.12 11.36 2.65
CA GLU A 77 -5.65 10.23 3.44
C GLU A 77 -6.61 10.71 4.53
N ARG A 78 -6.25 11.78 5.25
CA ARG A 78 -7.11 12.38 6.27
C ARG A 78 -8.46 12.85 5.72
N GLN A 79 -8.54 13.16 4.43
CA GLN A 79 -9.79 13.53 3.74
C GLN A 79 -10.58 12.32 3.19
N HIS A 80 -9.91 11.18 2.98
CA HIS A 80 -10.48 9.96 2.37
C HIS A 80 -10.48 8.75 3.31
N SER A 81 -10.82 8.97 4.58
CA SER A 81 -10.82 7.96 5.66
C SER A 81 -11.70 6.72 5.44
N GLN A 82 -12.48 6.67 4.35
CA GLN A 82 -13.33 5.53 4.00
C GLN A 82 -12.66 4.51 3.06
N SER A 83 -11.68 4.92 2.26
CA SER A 83 -10.92 3.98 1.41
C SER A 83 -9.66 3.57 2.17
N GLY A 84 -9.43 2.27 2.35
CA GLY A 84 -8.26 1.80 3.09
C GLY A 84 -6.96 2.36 2.50
N PHE A 85 -5.97 2.60 3.35
CA PHE A 85 -4.63 3.13 3.00
C PHE A 85 -4.07 2.58 1.69
N THR A 86 -4.27 1.28 1.43
CA THR A 86 -3.72 0.58 0.28
C THR A 86 -4.37 0.92 -1.06
N SER A 87 -5.68 1.21 -1.10
CA SER A 87 -6.32 1.63 -2.36
C SER A 87 -5.95 3.06 -2.74
N LEU A 88 -5.78 3.93 -1.73
CA LEU A 88 -5.39 5.32 -1.95
C LEU A 88 -3.93 5.43 -2.41
N PHE A 89 -3.07 4.49 -2.03
CA PHE A 89 -1.67 4.47 -2.47
C PHE A 89 -1.53 4.33 -3.99
N ALA A 90 -2.50 3.70 -4.67
CA ALA A 90 -2.54 3.67 -6.14
C ALA A 90 -2.62 5.07 -6.76
N CYS A 91 -3.12 6.06 -6.02
CA CYS A 91 -3.17 7.46 -6.44
C CYS A 91 -1.88 8.24 -6.12
N PHE A 92 -0.94 7.66 -5.36
CA PHE A 92 0.31 8.33 -4.98
C PHE A 92 1.11 8.89 -6.18
N PRO A 93 1.26 8.16 -7.31
CA PRO A 93 1.96 8.70 -8.48
C PRO A 93 1.28 9.93 -9.08
N ALA A 94 -0.05 10.03 -8.99
CA ALA A 94 -0.80 11.18 -9.51
C ALA A 94 -0.53 12.46 -8.70
N LEU A 95 -0.01 12.36 -7.47
CA LEU A 95 0.36 13.51 -6.64
C LEU A 95 1.67 14.16 -7.08
N LEU A 96 2.48 13.42 -7.83
CA LEU A 96 3.82 13.83 -8.25
C LEU A 96 3.85 14.31 -9.70
N HIS A 97 2.75 14.13 -10.44
CA HIS A 97 2.59 14.61 -11.80
C HIS A 97 1.70 15.85 -11.80
N PRO A 98 2.05 16.92 -12.55
CA PRO A 98 1.12 18.01 -12.83
C PRO A 98 -0.21 17.48 -13.41
N THR A 99 -1.32 17.75 -12.72
CA THR A 99 -2.67 17.35 -13.15
C THR A 99 -3.18 18.34 -14.19
N MET A 100 -2.97 18.02 -15.48
CA MET A 100 -3.51 18.80 -16.59
C MET A 100 -4.84 18.19 -17.05
N PRO A 101 -5.85 18.99 -17.41
CA PRO A 101 -7.15 18.45 -17.84
C PRO A 101 -7.01 17.44 -18.99
N GLU A 102 -6.13 17.72 -19.95
CA GLU A 102 -5.85 16.86 -21.11
C GLU A 102 -5.26 15.51 -20.70
N SER A 103 -4.29 15.49 -19.78
CA SER A 103 -3.66 14.24 -19.31
C SER A 103 -4.64 13.40 -18.49
N VAL A 104 -5.55 14.05 -17.76
CA VAL A 104 -6.64 13.37 -17.02
C VAL A 104 -7.62 12.72 -17.99
N THR A 105 -8.06 13.44 -19.03
CA THR A 105 -8.97 12.88 -20.05
C THR A 105 -8.33 11.71 -20.79
N GLU A 106 -7.06 11.83 -21.17
CA GLU A 106 -6.31 10.74 -21.82
C GLU A 106 -6.19 9.51 -20.89
N ALA A 107 -5.89 9.73 -19.60
CA ALA A 107 -5.77 8.65 -18.63
C ALA A 107 -7.11 7.92 -18.42
N PHE A 108 -8.23 8.65 -18.31
CA PHE A 108 -9.56 8.05 -18.21
C PHE A 108 -9.98 7.30 -19.49
N GLY A 109 -9.48 7.72 -20.66
CA GLY A 109 -9.66 6.98 -21.92
C GLY A 109 -8.84 5.70 -22.01
N ARG A 110 -7.68 5.66 -21.34
CA ARG A 110 -6.74 4.53 -21.36
C ARG A 110 -7.02 3.46 -20.31
N VAL A 111 -7.43 3.86 -19.10
CA VAL A 111 -7.53 2.96 -17.94
C VAL A 111 -8.92 3.06 -17.31
N SER A 112 -9.62 1.93 -17.24
CA SER A 112 -10.93 1.86 -16.59
C SER A 112 -10.81 1.59 -15.09
N SER A 113 -11.86 1.89 -14.32
CA SER A 113 -11.93 1.55 -12.89
C SER A 113 -11.82 0.04 -12.62
N LYS A 114 -12.18 -0.80 -13.60
CA LYS A 114 -12.02 -2.26 -13.50
C LYS A 114 -10.54 -2.66 -13.56
N ASP A 115 -9.78 -2.02 -14.43
CA ASP A 115 -8.34 -2.28 -14.59
C ASP A 115 -7.59 -1.89 -13.31
N VAL A 116 -7.92 -0.73 -12.73
CA VAL A 116 -7.35 -0.28 -11.45
C VAL A 116 -7.67 -1.27 -10.33
N THR A 117 -8.94 -1.71 -10.21
CA THR A 117 -9.34 -2.70 -9.20
C THR A 117 -8.60 -4.03 -9.35
N ALA A 118 -8.49 -4.53 -10.58
CA ALA A 118 -7.78 -5.76 -10.88
C ALA A 118 -6.27 -5.65 -10.57
N TRP A 119 -5.67 -4.51 -10.91
CA TRP A 119 -4.27 -4.22 -10.61
C TRP A 119 -4.02 -4.17 -9.10
N ILE A 120 -4.89 -3.48 -8.34
CA ILE A 120 -4.80 -3.42 -6.89
C ILE A 120 -4.92 -4.82 -6.28
N ALA A 121 -5.88 -5.64 -6.72
CA ALA A 121 -6.05 -7.01 -6.22
C ALA A 121 -4.85 -7.92 -6.51
N LYS A 122 -4.15 -7.68 -7.64
CA LYS A 122 -2.96 -8.45 -8.04
C LYS A 122 -1.72 -8.05 -7.26
N HIS A 123 -1.53 -6.75 -7.01
CA HIS A 123 -0.28 -6.21 -6.47
C HIS A 123 -0.33 -5.94 -4.97
N PHE A 124 -1.51 -5.73 -4.40
CA PHE A 124 -1.70 -5.60 -2.97
C PHE A 124 -2.43 -6.82 -2.42
N SER A 125 -1.83 -7.42 -1.40
CA SER A 125 -2.47 -8.49 -0.64
C SER A 125 -3.68 -7.96 0.15
N THR A 126 -4.61 -8.85 0.48
CA THR A 126 -5.77 -8.53 1.32
C THR A 126 -5.33 -7.80 2.58
N THR A 127 -5.82 -6.57 2.74
CA THR A 127 -5.45 -5.70 3.85
C THR A 127 -5.79 -6.35 5.18
N PHE A 128 -5.01 -6.06 6.22
CA PHE A 128 -5.24 -6.58 7.58
C PHE A 128 -6.67 -6.33 8.06
N THR A 129 -7.23 -5.16 7.73
CA THR A 129 -8.62 -4.80 8.03
C THR A 129 -9.62 -5.68 7.28
N SER A 130 -9.39 -5.97 5.98
CA SER A 130 -10.22 -6.88 5.20
C SER A 130 -10.17 -8.30 5.77
N ARG A 131 -8.98 -8.80 6.14
CA ARG A 131 -8.84 -10.10 6.82
C ARG A 131 -9.62 -10.14 8.13
N ARG A 132 -9.54 -9.07 8.92
CA ARG A 132 -10.25 -8.95 10.20
C ARG A 132 -11.77 -8.91 9.99
N GLN A 133 -12.25 -8.17 8.98
CA GLN A 133 -13.68 -8.12 8.63
C GLN A 133 -14.19 -9.48 8.14
N SER A 134 -13.44 -10.19 7.30
CA SER A 134 -13.78 -11.55 6.89
C SER A 134 -13.84 -12.50 8.09
N ALA A 135 -12.86 -12.46 8.98
CA ALA A 135 -12.87 -13.27 10.21
C ALA A 135 -14.08 -12.95 11.10
N TYR A 136 -14.45 -11.67 11.27
CA TYR A 136 -15.66 -11.31 12.01
C TYR A 136 -16.95 -11.74 11.31
N ALA A 137 -17.01 -11.66 9.98
CA ALA A 137 -18.16 -12.10 9.19
C ALA A 137 -18.32 -13.62 9.26
N GLU A 138 -17.23 -14.38 9.15
CA GLU A 138 -17.18 -15.83 9.33
C GLU A 138 -17.63 -16.22 10.74
N HIS A 139 -17.12 -15.55 11.77
CA HIS A 139 -17.53 -15.79 13.16
C HIS A 139 -19.02 -15.50 13.37
N LYS A 140 -19.53 -14.39 12.81
CA LYS A 140 -20.95 -14.04 12.90
C LYS A 140 -21.84 -15.03 12.14
N ALA A 141 -21.39 -15.51 10.99
CA ALA A 141 -22.08 -16.54 10.22
C ALA A 141 -22.11 -17.87 10.97
N ALA A 142 -20.98 -18.28 11.56
CA ALA A 142 -20.88 -19.49 12.38
C ALA A 142 -21.80 -19.43 13.61
N LEU A 143 -21.84 -18.31 14.33
CA LEU A 143 -22.78 -18.09 15.44
C LEU A 143 -24.23 -18.21 14.97
N LYS A 144 -24.60 -17.57 13.86
CA LYS A 144 -25.96 -17.61 13.33
C LYS A 144 -26.37 -19.04 12.95
N SER A 145 -25.47 -19.80 12.33
CA SER A 145 -25.69 -21.21 11.98
C SER A 145 -25.85 -22.10 13.23
N ALA A 146 -25.04 -21.88 14.26
CA ALA A 146 -25.12 -22.62 15.53
C ALA A 146 -26.43 -22.34 16.28
N THR A 147 -26.86 -21.06 16.33
CA THR A 147 -28.14 -20.68 16.93
C THR A 147 -29.33 -21.27 16.17
N LEU A 148 -29.28 -21.30 14.83
CA LEU A 148 -30.29 -21.94 13.99
C LEU A 148 -30.35 -23.46 14.22
N GLN A 149 -29.20 -24.13 14.38
CA GLN A 149 -29.14 -25.56 14.68
C GLN A 149 -29.70 -25.88 16.07
N GLN A 150 -29.37 -25.09 17.09
CA GLN A 150 -29.94 -25.24 18.45
C GLN A 150 -31.46 -25.05 18.44
N ALA A 151 -31.96 -23.97 17.82
CA ALA A 151 -33.41 -23.72 17.73
C ALA A 151 -34.17 -24.79 16.93
N THR A 152 -33.53 -25.42 15.94
CA THR A 152 -34.10 -26.53 15.17
C THR A 152 -34.07 -27.85 15.95
N THR A 153 -33.07 -28.03 16.82
CA THR A 153 -32.92 -29.20 17.69
C THR A 153 -33.93 -29.15 18.84
N GLU A 154 -34.14 -27.99 19.47
CA GLU A 154 -35.14 -27.79 20.51
C GLU A 154 -36.58 -27.90 19.98
N ARG A 155 -36.83 -27.49 18.74
CA ARG A 155 -38.15 -27.63 18.10
C ARG A 155 -38.48 -29.08 17.72
N ASN A 156 -37.48 -29.93 17.53
CA ASN A 156 -37.65 -31.36 17.25
C ASN A 156 -37.59 -32.23 18.52
N LEU A 157 -37.49 -31.63 19.72
CA LEU A 157 -37.55 -32.38 20.97
C LEU A 157 -39.00 -32.88 21.17
N PRO A 158 -39.23 -34.19 21.38
CA PRO A 158 -40.56 -34.72 21.57
C PRO A 158 -41.18 -34.10 22.84
N SER A 159 -42.39 -33.55 22.71
CA SER A 159 -43.11 -32.80 23.77
C SER A 159 -43.41 -33.60 25.05
N HIS A 160 -43.14 -34.90 25.03
CA HIS A 160 -43.35 -35.80 26.17
C HIS A 160 -42.04 -35.99 26.95
N PRO A 161 -42.00 -35.73 28.28
CA PRO A 161 -40.78 -35.74 29.07
C PRO A 161 -40.05 -37.10 29.07
N GLU A 162 -40.77 -38.21 28.96
CA GLU A 162 -40.19 -39.56 28.91
C GLU A 162 -39.42 -39.83 27.59
N ALA A 163 -39.92 -39.32 26.47
CA ALA A 163 -39.28 -39.45 25.17
C ALA A 163 -38.00 -38.60 25.07
N THR A 164 -38.02 -37.42 25.70
CA THR A 164 -36.85 -36.54 25.82
C THR A 164 -35.74 -37.20 26.64
N PHE A 165 -36.08 -37.78 27.81
CA PHE A 165 -35.10 -38.50 28.64
C PHE A 165 -34.48 -39.70 27.93
N ARG A 166 -35.28 -40.49 27.19
CA ARG A 166 -34.74 -41.62 26.41
C ARG A 166 -33.82 -41.17 25.28
N ALA A 167 -34.18 -40.10 24.56
CA ALA A 167 -33.36 -39.59 23.45
C ALA A 167 -32.00 -39.05 23.95
N VAL A 168 -31.99 -38.30 25.05
CA VAL A 168 -30.76 -37.79 25.67
C VAL A 168 -29.90 -38.94 26.20
N PHE A 169 -30.50 -39.94 26.84
CA PHE A 169 -29.77 -41.09 27.38
C PHE A 169 -29.16 -41.97 26.27
N LEU A 170 -29.88 -42.18 25.17
CA LEU A 170 -29.35 -42.92 24.01
C LEU A 170 -28.20 -42.17 23.33
N SER A 171 -28.32 -40.84 23.18
CA SER A 171 -27.26 -40.01 22.61
C SER A 171 -25.99 -40.01 23.48
N LEU A 172 -26.13 -39.97 24.81
CA LEU A 172 -24.99 -40.07 25.74
C LEU A 172 -24.35 -41.46 25.70
N ARG A 173 -25.16 -42.53 25.55
CA ARG A 173 -24.67 -43.90 25.43
C ARG A 173 -23.90 -44.15 24.13
N GLU A 174 -24.28 -43.49 23.03
CA GLU A 174 -23.55 -43.57 21.76
C GLU A 174 -22.25 -42.76 21.79
N SER A 175 -22.25 -41.57 22.40
CA SER A 175 -21.02 -40.78 22.59
C SER A 175 -19.99 -41.50 23.47
N ALA A 176 -20.43 -42.15 24.56
CA ALA A 176 -19.55 -42.96 25.42
C ALA A 176 -19.02 -44.23 24.72
N ARG A 177 -19.74 -44.75 23.72
CA ARG A 177 -19.29 -45.90 22.93
C ARG A 177 -18.23 -45.53 21.90
N ARG A 178 -18.23 -44.28 21.41
CA ARG A 178 -17.21 -43.77 20.48
C ARG A 178 -15.90 -43.43 21.19
N SER A 179 -15.93 -43.05 22.48
CA SER A 179 -14.72 -42.78 23.29
C SER A 179 -13.99 -44.02 23.82
N HIS A 180 -14.41 -45.23 23.44
CA HIS A 180 -13.77 -46.51 23.84
C HIS A 180 -13.30 -47.33 22.63
N SER A 181 -13.26 -46.71 21.44
CA SER A 181 -12.77 -47.32 20.21
C SER A 181 -11.52 -46.63 19.64
N ASP A 182 -10.87 -45.76 20.42
CA ASP A 182 -9.54 -45.19 20.15
C ASP A 182 -8.56 -45.63 21.26
#